data_AF-A0A2G9Z3P0-F1
#
_entry.id   AF-A0A2G9Z3P0-F1
#
_cell.length_a   1.000
_cell.length_b   1.000
_cell.length_c   1.000
_cell.angle_alpha   90.00
_cell.angle_beta   90.00
_cell.angle_gamma   90.00
#
_symmetry.space_group_name_H-M   'P 1'
#
loop_
_entity.id
_entity.type
_entity.pdbx_description
1 polymer ?
#
loop_
_entity_poly.entity_id
_entity_poly.type
_entity_poly.pdbx_seq_one_letter_code
_entity_poly.pdbx_strand_id
1 'polypeptide(L)'
;MQIFNYANNDARQILALGPESNGNFSFFRDKKIYFSEDFSDLLVDANFRKFKSELNNFLKEMKAKPDIILTDLHPLYKTTKLGKDLAKKYKAEHIQIQHHIAHIFSQIGGEIINTNSGLRVTNYELRDAFGIALDGTGYGLDEKIWGGECFAISNFQFPISNEFSNSNDKISKQKIKIERIGHLENQTMIGGDLAVQEPARMLISILSKFLSKEKTYQQIKKHYSTQEFEVLYNQLQQNFNCIETSSTGRILDAVSILLGFCKNERKHKHEPVFALEANSAKPYSDIKPKITTLKSNQISNFQFPMTKFPKNDYILNTTFLFEYLIKNLHKDKSRLAATAQLYIAQGLHKIVTSYELRVTNYYIAGGISNNKIISAYFESEKNKAGTHSRTPAVQIPRGDAGLSLGQVIYYLLTNPRN
;
A
#
# COMPACT_ATOMS: atom_id res chain seq x y z
N MET A 1 0.74 11.91 -21.81
CA MET A 1 0.49 12.68 -20.56
C MET A 1 -1.02 12.80 -20.38
N GLN A 2 -1.57 12.35 -19.27
CA GLN A 2 -2.98 12.58 -18.92
C GLN A 2 -3.10 13.89 -18.15
N ILE A 3 -4.24 14.58 -18.27
CA ILE A 3 -4.47 15.86 -17.58
C ILE A 3 -5.79 15.75 -16.82
N PHE A 4 -5.75 16.00 -15.51
CA PHE A 4 -6.91 15.98 -14.65
C PHE A 4 -7.21 17.38 -14.14
N ASN A 5 -8.48 17.79 -14.22
CA ASN A 5 -8.94 19.01 -13.56
C ASN A 5 -9.07 18.74 -12.06
N TYR A 6 -8.42 19.57 -11.25
CA TYR A 6 -8.44 19.48 -9.80
C TYR A 6 -8.59 20.89 -9.22
N ALA A 7 -9.82 21.25 -8.86
CA ALA A 7 -10.17 22.57 -8.37
C ALA A 7 -9.56 22.84 -6.98
N ASN A 8 -8.32 23.32 -6.95
CA ASN A 8 -7.61 23.73 -5.75
C ASN A 8 -6.92 25.07 -6.00
N ASN A 9 -7.02 26.02 -5.07
CA ASN A 9 -6.51 27.39 -5.24
C ASN A 9 -5.01 27.55 -4.93
N ASP A 10 -4.28 26.47 -4.60
CA ASP A 10 -2.84 26.57 -4.39
C ASP A 10 -2.15 27.09 -5.66
N ALA A 11 -1.48 28.24 -5.54
CA ALA A 11 -0.76 28.86 -6.64
C ALA A 11 0.61 28.21 -6.90
N ARG A 12 1.08 27.35 -5.99
CA ARG A 12 2.39 26.70 -6.09
C ARG A 12 2.41 25.59 -7.12
N GLN A 13 3.54 25.46 -7.79
CA GLN A 13 3.85 24.36 -8.69
C GLN A 13 4.39 23.18 -7.91
N ILE A 14 3.71 22.04 -7.95
CA ILE A 14 4.06 20.86 -7.16
C ILE A 14 4.50 19.75 -8.11
N LEU A 15 5.71 19.24 -7.94
CA LEU A 15 6.23 18.08 -8.67
C LEU A 15 6.29 16.87 -7.75
N ALA A 16 5.71 15.75 -8.16
CA ALA A 16 5.79 14.47 -7.47
C ALA A 16 6.51 13.43 -8.33
N LEU A 17 7.45 12.70 -7.75
CA LEU A 17 8.34 11.78 -8.49
C LEU A 17 7.99 10.30 -8.33
N GLY A 18 6.96 9.96 -7.54
CA GLY A 18 6.47 8.59 -7.44
C GLY A 18 7.48 7.60 -6.82
N PRO A 19 7.31 6.29 -7.10
CA PRO A 19 8.17 5.21 -6.63
C PRO A 19 9.23 4.82 -7.67
N GLU A 20 9.99 3.76 -7.40
CA GLU A 20 10.89 3.14 -8.38
C GLU A 20 10.25 2.00 -9.17
N SER A 21 9.45 1.14 -8.52
CA SER A 21 9.10 -0.18 -9.08
C SER A 21 8.01 -0.17 -10.17
N ASN A 22 7.43 1.00 -10.47
CA ASN A 22 6.66 1.40 -11.66
C ASN A 22 6.64 2.94 -11.69
N GLY A 23 7.74 3.53 -12.18
CA GLY A 23 8.01 4.95 -12.02
C GLY A 23 7.13 5.84 -12.89
N ASN A 24 6.61 6.92 -12.31
CA ASN A 24 5.96 8.01 -13.02
C ASN A 24 6.05 9.29 -12.21
N PHE A 25 5.77 10.42 -12.84
CA PHE A 25 5.73 11.71 -12.19
C PHE A 25 4.39 12.40 -12.41
N SER A 26 4.02 13.24 -11.44
CA SER A 26 2.86 14.11 -11.51
C SER A 26 3.27 15.55 -11.28
N PHE A 27 2.61 16.49 -11.95
CA PHE A 27 2.85 17.90 -11.78
C PHE A 27 1.54 18.66 -11.62
N PHE A 28 1.40 19.46 -10.57
CA PHE A 28 0.25 20.32 -10.36
C PHE A 28 0.58 21.77 -10.70
N ARG A 29 -0.27 22.41 -11.51
CA ARG A 29 -0.25 23.84 -11.83
C ARG A 29 -1.62 24.28 -12.33
N ASP A 30 -2.06 25.48 -11.97
CA ASP A 30 -3.28 26.12 -12.49
C ASP A 30 -4.52 25.21 -12.43
N LYS A 31 -4.79 24.59 -11.28
CA LYS A 31 -5.93 23.68 -11.06
C LYS A 31 -5.91 22.43 -11.94
N LYS A 32 -4.74 22.05 -12.47
CA LYS A 32 -4.55 20.86 -13.30
C LYS A 32 -3.45 19.99 -12.72
N ILE A 33 -3.67 18.68 -12.76
CA ILE A 33 -2.63 17.68 -12.49
C ILE A 33 -2.26 17.02 -13.82
N TYR A 34 -1.01 17.15 -14.22
CA TYR A 34 -0.39 16.47 -15.34
C TYR A 34 0.21 15.16 -14.83
N PHE A 35 -0.25 14.04 -15.37
CA PHE A 35 0.14 12.70 -14.93
C PHE A 35 0.83 11.94 -16.07
N SER A 36 2.09 11.57 -15.84
CA SER A 36 2.95 10.99 -16.89
C SER A 36 2.51 9.57 -17.27
N GLU A 37 3.13 9.04 -18.33
CA GLU A 37 3.09 7.60 -18.57
C GLU A 37 3.82 6.82 -17.46
N ASP A 38 3.60 5.50 -17.43
CA ASP A 38 4.37 4.56 -16.60
C ASP A 38 5.68 4.22 -17.33
N PHE A 39 6.81 4.49 -16.67
CA PHE A 39 8.15 4.20 -17.17
C PHE A 39 8.68 2.83 -16.74
N SER A 40 7.81 1.96 -16.21
CA SER A 40 8.17 0.65 -15.68
C SER A 40 9.17 0.74 -14.52
N ASP A 41 9.90 -0.34 -14.23
CA ASP A 41 10.85 -0.40 -13.12
C ASP A 41 12.07 0.51 -13.37
N LEU A 42 12.22 1.55 -12.53
CA LEU A 42 13.33 2.52 -12.59
C LEU A 42 14.64 1.98 -11.98
N LEU A 43 14.64 0.78 -11.41
CA LEU A 43 15.88 0.09 -11.09
C LEU A 43 16.65 -0.24 -12.38
N VAL A 44 15.94 -0.48 -13.48
CA VAL A 44 16.54 -0.61 -14.82
C VAL A 44 17.03 0.75 -15.31
N ASP A 45 18.34 0.90 -15.52
CA ASP A 45 18.96 2.19 -15.85
C ASP A 45 18.46 2.80 -17.17
N ALA A 46 18.06 1.98 -18.15
CA ALA A 46 17.44 2.49 -19.37
C ALA A 46 16.11 3.21 -19.08
N ASN A 47 15.26 2.61 -18.23
CA ASN A 47 13.99 3.18 -17.81
C ASN A 47 14.19 4.47 -17.01
N PHE A 48 15.14 4.48 -16.07
CA PHE A 48 15.45 5.68 -15.28
C PHE A 48 15.99 6.84 -16.14
N ARG A 49 16.83 6.55 -17.13
CA ARG A 49 17.30 7.57 -18.08
C ARG A 49 16.15 8.14 -18.90
N LYS A 50 15.23 7.30 -19.40
CA LYS A 50 14.03 7.74 -20.11
C LYS A 50 13.16 8.62 -19.22
N PHE A 51 12.82 8.14 -18.02
CA PHE A 51 12.06 8.89 -17.00
C PHE A 51 12.67 10.28 -16.75
N LYS A 52 13.97 10.35 -16.47
CA LYS A 52 14.67 11.60 -16.19
C LYS A 52 14.69 12.54 -17.40
N SER A 53 14.85 12.00 -18.61
CA SER A 53 14.81 12.78 -19.85
C SER A 53 13.44 13.41 -20.04
N GLU A 54 12.37 12.61 -19.99
CA GLU A 54 10.99 13.09 -20.16
C GLU A 54 10.58 14.10 -19.09
N LEU A 55 10.98 13.88 -17.83
CA LEU A 55 10.75 14.86 -16.77
C LEU A 55 11.43 16.20 -17.06
N ASN A 56 12.70 16.19 -17.48
CA ASN A 56 13.42 17.42 -17.79
C ASN A 56 12.84 18.15 -19.01
N ASN A 57 12.44 17.41 -20.04
CA ASN A 57 11.78 17.95 -21.21
C ASN A 57 10.46 18.62 -20.83
N PHE A 58 9.63 17.91 -20.06
CA PHE A 58 8.36 18.43 -19.54
C PHE A 58 8.56 19.73 -18.75
N LEU A 59 9.49 19.77 -17.79
CA LEU A 59 9.76 20.97 -17.00
C LEU A 59 10.24 22.14 -17.85
N LYS A 60 11.06 21.88 -18.88
CA LYS A 60 11.56 22.90 -19.81
C LYS A 60 10.44 23.47 -20.68
N GLU A 61 9.67 22.61 -21.32
CA GLU A 61 8.57 22.99 -22.22
C GLU A 61 7.48 23.76 -21.48
N MET A 62 7.13 23.30 -20.28
CA MET A 62 6.17 23.98 -19.41
C MET A 62 6.71 25.28 -18.81
N LYS A 63 8.00 25.58 -18.98
CA LYS A 63 8.73 26.65 -18.26
C LYS A 63 8.47 26.56 -16.74
N ALA A 64 8.39 25.34 -16.24
CA ALA A 64 8.00 25.05 -14.87
C ALA A 64 9.14 25.36 -13.89
N LYS A 65 8.76 25.91 -12.75
CA LYS A 65 9.62 26.15 -11.59
C LYS A 65 8.89 25.59 -10.38
N PRO A 66 9.05 24.30 -10.07
CA PRO A 66 8.38 23.69 -8.93
C PRO A 66 8.77 24.42 -7.64
N ASP A 67 7.77 24.79 -6.83
CA ASP A 67 7.95 25.34 -5.49
C ASP A 67 8.07 24.22 -4.45
N ILE A 68 7.42 23.07 -4.74
CA ILE A 68 7.38 21.89 -3.89
C ILE A 68 7.78 20.66 -4.71
N ILE A 69 8.63 19.82 -4.14
CA ILE A 69 9.02 18.52 -4.72
C ILE A 69 8.69 17.41 -3.73
N LEU A 70 7.87 16.46 -4.18
CA LEU A 70 7.38 15.33 -3.43
C LEU A 70 8.08 14.05 -3.89
N THR A 71 8.53 13.25 -2.93
CA THR A 71 9.10 11.93 -3.20
C THR A 71 8.57 10.89 -2.23
N ASP A 72 8.86 9.63 -2.50
CA ASP A 72 8.64 8.57 -1.52
C ASP A 72 9.48 8.83 -0.24
N LEU A 73 9.03 8.24 0.86
CA LEU A 73 9.73 8.23 2.13
C LEU A 73 11.03 7.42 2.06
N HIS A 74 11.12 6.42 1.18
CA HIS A 74 12.30 5.58 1.06
C HIS A 74 13.55 6.43 0.73
N PRO A 75 14.56 6.47 1.61
CA PRO A 75 15.66 7.43 1.51
C PRO A 75 16.63 7.13 0.36
N LEU A 76 16.69 5.88 -0.10
CA LEU A 76 17.66 5.41 -1.08
C LEU A 76 17.10 5.29 -2.51
N TYR A 77 15.82 5.60 -2.75
CA TYR A 77 15.29 5.58 -4.12
C TYR A 77 16.03 6.60 -5.00
N LYS A 78 16.34 6.21 -6.25
CA LYS A 78 16.83 7.07 -7.33
C LYS A 78 15.90 8.27 -7.53
N THR A 79 14.58 8.09 -7.41
CA THR A 79 13.59 9.18 -7.46
C THR A 79 13.70 10.13 -6.26
N THR A 80 13.92 9.61 -5.04
CA THR A 80 14.18 10.42 -3.85
C THR A 80 15.47 11.23 -3.99
N LYS A 81 16.56 10.61 -4.47
CA LYS A 81 17.83 11.30 -4.73
C LYS A 81 17.66 12.40 -5.80
N LEU A 82 16.99 12.09 -6.91
CA LEU A 82 16.67 13.06 -7.95
C LEU A 82 15.83 14.22 -7.41
N GLY A 83 14.84 13.95 -6.55
CA GLY A 83 14.02 14.98 -5.92
C GLY A 83 14.82 15.93 -5.05
N LYS A 84 15.78 15.42 -4.26
CA LYS A 84 16.72 16.24 -3.49
C LYS A 84 17.57 17.16 -4.38
N ASP A 85 18.06 16.63 -5.50
CA ASP A 85 18.87 17.40 -6.46
C ASP A 85 18.03 18.49 -7.15
N LEU A 86 16.81 18.16 -7.58
CA LEU A 86 15.88 19.12 -8.16
C LEU A 86 15.46 20.19 -7.15
N ALA A 87 15.27 19.82 -5.88
CA ALA A 87 14.87 20.77 -4.84
C ALA A 87 15.94 21.83 -4.62
N LYS A 88 17.21 21.43 -4.59
CA LYS A 88 18.35 22.36 -4.56
C LYS A 88 18.39 23.25 -5.80
N LYS A 89 18.22 22.66 -7.00
CA LYS A 89 18.25 23.38 -8.28
C LYS A 89 17.17 24.46 -8.37
N TYR A 90 15.94 24.16 -7.97
CA TYR A 90 14.80 25.07 -8.07
C TYR A 90 14.57 25.91 -6.81
N LYS A 91 15.36 25.70 -5.75
CA LYS A 91 15.13 26.27 -4.41
C LYS A 91 13.73 25.93 -3.88
N ALA A 92 13.29 24.70 -4.16
CA ALA A 92 11.99 24.18 -3.78
C ALA A 92 12.04 23.50 -2.40
N GLU A 93 10.90 23.42 -1.73
CA GLU A 93 10.74 22.60 -0.53
C GLU A 93 10.71 21.12 -0.93
N HIS A 94 11.54 20.28 -0.30
CA HIS A 94 11.52 18.83 -0.51
C HIS A 94 10.74 18.16 0.62
N ILE A 95 9.69 17.41 0.25
CA ILE A 95 8.78 16.77 1.20
C ILE A 95 8.69 15.29 0.84
N GLN A 96 8.90 14.44 1.83
CA GLN A 96 8.75 13.00 1.69
C GLN A 96 7.35 12.56 2.12
N ILE A 97 6.75 11.65 1.36
CA ILE A 97 5.40 11.13 1.61
C ILE A 97 5.49 9.61 1.77
N GLN A 98 4.82 9.10 2.81
CA GLN A 98 4.77 7.67 3.09
C GLN A 98 4.05 6.92 1.95
N HIS A 99 4.66 5.84 1.49
CA HIS A 99 4.25 5.04 0.32
C HIS A 99 2.78 4.59 0.33
N HIS A 100 2.34 3.97 1.42
CA HIS A 100 0.98 3.44 1.56
C HIS A 100 -0.06 4.55 1.67
N ILE A 101 0.27 5.65 2.34
CA ILE A 101 -0.56 6.86 2.36
C ILE A 101 -0.71 7.38 0.92
N ALA A 102 0.37 7.50 0.14
CA ALA A 102 0.27 7.92 -1.25
C ALA A 102 -0.62 6.98 -2.09
N HIS A 103 -0.55 5.66 -1.91
CA HIS A 103 -1.49 4.74 -2.56
C HIS A 103 -2.96 5.03 -2.24
N ILE A 104 -3.28 5.22 -0.96
CA ILE A 104 -4.66 5.51 -0.53
C ILE A 104 -5.13 6.84 -1.13
N PHE A 105 -4.32 7.89 -1.05
CA PHE A 105 -4.66 9.20 -1.59
C PHE A 105 -4.73 9.21 -3.12
N SER A 106 -4.05 8.29 -3.81
CA SER A 106 -4.23 8.08 -5.25
C SER A 106 -5.65 7.64 -5.60
N GLN A 107 -6.22 6.72 -4.81
CA GLN A 107 -7.60 6.24 -5.02
C GLN A 107 -8.65 7.29 -4.61
N ILE A 108 -8.41 8.00 -3.50
CA ILE A 108 -9.24 9.17 -3.11
C ILE A 108 -9.21 10.22 -4.22
N GLY A 109 -8.02 10.53 -4.75
CA GLY A 109 -7.84 11.47 -5.85
C GLY A 109 -8.59 11.07 -7.12
N GLY A 110 -8.54 9.78 -7.48
CA GLY A 110 -9.33 9.24 -8.59
C GLY A 110 -10.83 9.47 -8.40
N GLU A 111 -11.37 9.25 -7.21
CA GLU A 111 -12.79 9.51 -6.93
C GLU A 111 -13.14 11.01 -7.01
N ILE A 112 -12.27 11.88 -6.50
CA ILE A 112 -12.43 13.34 -6.60
C ILE A 112 -12.45 13.77 -8.06
N ILE A 113 -11.49 13.32 -8.86
CA ILE A 113 -11.35 13.68 -10.28
C ILE A 113 -12.60 13.25 -11.07
N ASN A 114 -13.12 12.04 -10.82
CA ASN A 114 -14.35 11.57 -11.45
C ASN A 114 -15.58 12.39 -11.00
N THR A 115 -15.67 12.74 -9.72
CA THR A 115 -16.78 13.55 -9.22
C THR A 115 -16.81 14.93 -9.86
N ASN A 116 -15.63 15.57 -10.01
CA ASN A 116 -15.49 16.88 -10.64
C ASN A 116 -15.80 16.88 -12.15
N SER A 117 -15.75 15.72 -12.83
CA SER A 117 -16.12 15.60 -14.24
C SER A 117 -17.62 15.40 -14.47
N GLY A 118 -18.45 15.60 -13.44
CA GLY A 118 -19.91 15.39 -13.51
C GLY A 118 -20.32 13.93 -13.33
N LEU A 119 -19.36 13.02 -13.20
CA LEU A 119 -19.59 11.61 -12.89
C LEU A 119 -19.54 11.42 -11.39
N ARG A 120 -20.66 11.69 -10.72
CA ARG A 120 -20.82 11.34 -9.31
C ARG A 120 -20.72 9.81 -9.17
N VAL A 121 -19.56 9.31 -8.74
CA VAL A 121 -19.28 7.88 -8.56
C VAL A 121 -19.89 7.35 -7.27
N THR A 122 -20.11 8.23 -6.29
CA THR A 122 -20.72 7.90 -4.98
C THR A 122 -21.72 8.97 -4.52
N ASN A 123 -22.79 8.55 -3.83
CA ASN A 123 -23.87 9.44 -3.38
C ASN A 123 -23.57 10.21 -2.09
N TYR A 124 -22.35 10.10 -1.54
CA TYR A 124 -22.01 10.67 -0.23
C TYR A 124 -21.00 11.80 -0.38
N GLU A 125 -21.00 12.73 0.58
CA GLU A 125 -19.87 13.65 0.72
C GLU A 125 -18.62 12.84 1.05
N LEU A 126 -17.52 13.14 0.36
CA LEU A 126 -16.19 12.64 0.70
C LEU A 126 -15.80 13.19 2.07
N ARG A 127 -16.23 12.47 3.11
CA ARG A 127 -15.90 12.67 4.51
C ARG A 127 -14.88 11.62 4.97
N ASP A 128 -14.49 11.68 6.23
CA ASP A 128 -13.72 10.66 6.95
C ASP A 128 -13.81 9.26 6.32
N ALA A 129 -12.66 8.61 6.16
CA ALA A 129 -12.56 7.36 5.43
C ALA A 129 -11.51 6.44 6.03
N PHE A 130 -11.61 5.16 5.70
CA PHE A 130 -10.55 4.21 5.95
C PHE A 130 -9.70 3.96 4.69
N GLY A 131 -8.42 3.71 4.89
CA GLY A 131 -7.51 3.25 3.85
C GLY A 131 -6.99 1.86 4.18
N ILE A 132 -7.03 0.94 3.22
CA ILE A 132 -6.44 -0.40 3.34
C ILE A 132 -5.41 -0.55 2.23
N ALA A 133 -4.13 -0.59 2.60
CA ALA A 133 -3.02 -0.72 1.67
C ALA A 133 -2.50 -2.16 1.68
N LEU A 134 -2.65 -2.86 0.55
CA LEU A 134 -2.14 -4.21 0.33
C LEU A 134 -1.06 -4.15 -0.76
N ASP A 135 0.19 -4.25 -0.35
CA ASP A 135 1.34 -4.12 -1.24
C ASP A 135 2.45 -5.14 -0.95
N GLY A 136 3.45 -5.18 -1.83
CA GLY A 136 4.64 -5.99 -1.67
C GLY A 136 5.66 -5.37 -0.72
N THR A 137 6.01 -4.09 -0.87
CA THR A 137 7.10 -3.47 -0.09
C THR A 137 6.90 -1.95 -0.09
N GLY A 138 6.71 -1.36 1.08
CA GLY A 138 6.81 0.09 1.24
C GLY A 138 7.54 0.45 2.53
N TYR A 139 8.31 1.55 2.49
CA TYR A 139 9.09 1.99 3.64
C TYR A 139 8.16 2.49 4.77
N GLY A 140 8.25 1.84 5.93
CA GLY A 140 7.50 2.19 7.13
C GLY A 140 8.10 3.38 7.86
N LEU A 141 7.28 4.04 8.68
CA LEU A 141 7.76 5.14 9.55
C LEU A 141 8.61 4.63 10.72
N ASP A 142 8.49 3.34 11.04
CA ASP A 142 9.26 2.62 12.05
C ASP A 142 10.46 1.86 11.45
N GLU A 143 10.87 2.25 10.24
CA GLU A 143 11.97 1.64 9.46
C GLU A 143 11.75 0.16 9.09
N LYS A 144 10.54 -0.38 9.34
CA LYS A 144 10.12 -1.72 8.91
C LYS A 144 9.58 -1.69 7.49
N ILE A 145 9.39 -2.87 6.91
CA ILE A 145 8.76 -3.01 5.59
C ILE A 145 7.26 -3.18 5.76
N TRP A 146 6.48 -2.18 5.35
CA TRP A 146 5.02 -2.25 5.36
C TRP A 146 4.47 -2.85 4.06
N GLY A 147 3.20 -3.24 4.08
CA GLY A 147 2.47 -3.71 2.89
C GLY A 147 1.15 -4.39 3.19
N GLY A 148 0.61 -4.24 4.39
CA GLY A 148 -0.67 -4.81 4.81
C GLY A 148 -1.24 -3.95 5.92
N GLU A 149 -1.56 -2.70 5.58
CA GLU A 149 -1.79 -1.61 6.52
C GLU A 149 -3.24 -1.11 6.48
N CYS A 150 -3.78 -0.73 7.63
CA CYS A 150 -5.06 -0.06 7.78
C CYS A 150 -4.84 1.35 8.35
N PHE A 151 -5.48 2.34 7.75
CA PHE A 151 -5.43 3.74 8.15
C PHE A 151 -6.83 4.29 8.41
N ALA A 152 -6.97 5.11 9.44
CA ALA A 152 -8.11 6.02 9.61
C ALA A 152 -7.70 7.41 9.10
N ILE A 153 -8.55 8.01 8.28
CA ILE A 153 -8.39 9.36 7.74
C ILE A 153 -9.60 10.15 8.23
N SER A 154 -9.36 11.11 9.12
CA SER A 154 -10.42 11.94 9.73
C SER A 154 -10.19 13.42 9.52
N ASN A 155 -11.24 14.21 9.76
CA ASN A 155 -11.32 15.64 9.42
C ASN A 155 -11.09 15.87 7.92
N PHE A 156 -11.54 14.92 7.10
CA PHE A 156 -11.51 15.02 5.66
C PHE A 156 -12.87 15.54 5.19
N GLN A 157 -12.90 16.64 4.46
CA GLN A 157 -14.10 17.08 3.74
C GLN A 157 -13.68 17.66 2.40
N PHE A 158 -14.15 17.06 1.31
CA PHE A 158 -13.95 17.64 -0.02
C PHE A 158 -15.13 18.56 -0.37
N PRO A 159 -14.90 19.81 -0.79
CA PRO A 159 -15.97 20.66 -1.28
C PRO A 159 -16.47 20.12 -2.62
N ILE A 160 -17.68 19.56 -2.63
CA ILE A 160 -18.40 19.31 -3.88
C ILE A 160 -18.75 20.67 -4.47
N SER A 161 -18.42 20.88 -5.73
CA SER A 161 -18.66 22.13 -6.45
C SER A 161 -20.15 22.55 -6.41
N ASN A 162 -20.38 23.73 -5.83
CA ASN A 162 -21.39 24.76 -6.16
C ASN A 162 -22.91 24.51 -6.07
N GLU A 163 -23.45 23.33 -5.73
CA GLU A 163 -24.92 23.17 -5.66
C GLU A 163 -25.52 23.00 -4.26
N PHE A 164 -24.71 22.86 -3.20
CA PHE A 164 -25.23 22.65 -1.83
C PHE A 164 -24.57 23.50 -0.73
N SER A 165 -23.90 24.61 -1.06
CA SER A 165 -23.37 25.53 -0.04
C SER A 165 -24.43 26.55 0.39
N ASN A 166 -25.52 26.07 0.99
CA ASN A 166 -26.49 26.90 1.74
C ASN A 166 -26.35 26.69 3.25
N SER A 167 -25.15 26.43 3.74
CA SER A 167 -24.85 26.50 5.17
C SER A 167 -23.62 27.37 5.41
N ASN A 168 -23.76 28.31 6.34
CA ASN A 168 -22.72 29.12 6.96
C ASN A 168 -21.74 28.27 7.80
N ASP A 169 -21.48 27.03 7.38
CA ASP A 169 -20.55 26.17 8.08
C ASP A 169 -19.14 26.67 7.80
N LYS A 170 -18.49 27.16 8.86
CA LYS A 170 -17.06 27.45 8.93
C LYS A 170 -16.26 26.15 8.68
N ILE A 171 -16.26 25.66 7.44
CA ILE A 171 -15.53 24.45 6.98
C ILE A 171 -14.04 24.76 6.75
N SER A 172 -13.64 26.02 6.90
CA SER A 172 -12.24 26.43 6.83
C SER A 172 -11.47 25.96 8.09
N LYS A 173 -10.45 25.11 7.89
CA LYS A 173 -9.23 24.92 8.74
C LYS A 173 -9.14 23.69 9.67
N GLN A 174 -9.89 22.61 9.51
CA GLN A 174 -9.52 21.38 10.21
C GLN A 174 -8.41 20.63 9.47
N LYS A 175 -7.32 20.31 10.18
CA LYS A 175 -6.18 19.55 9.63
C LYS A 175 -6.59 18.08 9.51
N ILE A 176 -6.45 17.52 8.32
CA ILE A 176 -6.64 16.07 8.08
C ILE A 176 -5.74 15.30 9.04
N LYS A 177 -6.34 14.34 9.72
CA LYS A 177 -5.69 13.47 10.69
C LYS A 177 -5.60 12.07 10.11
N ILE A 178 -4.38 11.53 10.04
CA ILE A 178 -4.12 10.18 9.53
C ILE A 178 -3.49 9.36 10.63
N GLU A 179 -4.05 8.19 10.88
CA GLU A 179 -3.62 7.25 11.92
C GLU A 179 -3.50 5.85 11.32
N ARG A 180 -2.34 5.18 11.51
CA ARG A 180 -2.20 3.75 11.22
C ARG A 180 -2.91 2.97 12.31
N ILE A 181 -4.08 2.41 12.02
CA ILE A 181 -4.98 1.79 13.01
C ILE A 181 -4.76 0.28 13.16
N GLY A 182 -4.11 -0.35 12.21
CA GLY A 182 -3.75 -1.76 12.32
C GLY A 182 -2.99 -2.25 11.11
N HIS A 183 -2.48 -3.48 11.20
CA HIS A 183 -1.65 -4.08 10.16
C HIS A 183 -1.63 -5.61 10.23
N LEU A 184 -1.01 -6.26 9.24
CA LEU A 184 -0.68 -7.68 9.33
C LEU A 184 0.41 -7.90 10.36
N GLU A 185 0.34 -9.02 11.10
CA GLU A 185 1.40 -9.44 12.02
C GLU A 185 2.77 -9.38 11.33
N ASN A 186 3.72 -8.70 11.99
CA ASN A 186 5.09 -8.61 11.50
C ASN A 186 5.74 -10.00 11.46
N GLN A 187 6.31 -10.32 10.30
CA GLN A 187 7.09 -11.53 10.05
C GLN A 187 8.53 -11.14 9.70
N THR A 188 9.49 -11.97 10.06
CA THR A 188 10.90 -11.68 9.79
C THR A 188 11.29 -12.11 8.38
N MET A 189 11.84 -11.19 7.60
CA MET A 189 12.48 -11.45 6.31
C MET A 189 13.94 -11.83 6.52
N ILE A 190 14.27 -13.10 6.30
CA ILE A 190 15.65 -13.60 6.44
C ILE A 190 16.47 -13.16 5.22
N GLY A 191 17.42 -12.23 5.40
CA GLY A 191 18.30 -11.75 4.33
C GLY A 191 17.73 -10.63 3.45
N GLY A 192 16.70 -9.91 3.91
CA GLY A 192 16.15 -8.75 3.20
C GLY A 192 15.63 -9.11 1.80
N ASP A 193 16.19 -8.50 0.75
CA ASP A 193 15.80 -8.75 -0.65
C ASP A 193 15.93 -10.21 -1.08
N LEU A 194 16.83 -10.98 -0.45
CA LEU A 194 16.91 -12.43 -0.69
C LEU A 194 15.60 -13.14 -0.33
N ALA A 195 14.88 -12.69 0.70
CA ALA A 195 13.57 -13.25 1.04
C ALA A 195 12.47 -12.91 0.01
N VAL A 196 12.70 -11.90 -0.82
CA VAL A 196 11.84 -11.56 -1.96
C VAL A 196 12.15 -12.47 -3.16
N GLN A 197 13.42 -12.76 -3.39
CA GLN A 197 13.90 -13.65 -4.46
C GLN A 197 13.65 -15.13 -4.15
N GLU A 198 13.77 -15.53 -2.89
CA GLU A 198 13.60 -16.91 -2.39
C GLU A 198 12.51 -16.94 -1.29
N PRO A 199 11.22 -17.07 -1.66
CA PRO A 199 10.15 -16.88 -0.68
C PRO A 199 10.06 -17.97 0.40
N ALA A 200 10.76 -19.09 0.26
CA ALA A 200 10.89 -20.09 1.32
C ALA A 200 11.56 -19.52 2.58
N ARG A 201 12.38 -18.46 2.46
CA ARG A 201 12.96 -17.73 3.60
C ARG A 201 11.88 -17.11 4.51
N MET A 202 10.83 -16.55 3.90
CA MET A 202 9.66 -16.07 4.65
C MET A 202 8.95 -17.23 5.34
N LEU A 203 8.78 -18.35 4.64
CA LEU A 203 8.11 -19.53 5.19
C LEU A 203 8.85 -20.10 6.40
N ILE A 204 10.19 -20.18 6.36
CA ILE A 204 11.01 -20.64 7.50
C ILE A 204 10.73 -19.77 8.74
N SER A 205 10.77 -18.45 8.58
CA SER A 205 10.53 -17.48 9.65
C SER A 205 9.15 -17.66 10.29
N ILE A 206 8.10 -17.76 9.47
CA ILE A 206 6.72 -17.88 9.94
C ILE A 206 6.50 -19.23 10.64
N LEU A 207 6.96 -20.33 10.05
CA LEU A 207 6.76 -21.67 10.62
C LEU A 207 7.52 -21.87 11.94
N SER A 208 8.71 -21.26 12.07
CA SER A 208 9.52 -21.35 13.28
C SER A 208 8.89 -20.70 14.50
N LYS A 209 7.83 -19.89 14.34
CA LYS A 209 7.06 -19.33 15.46
C LYS A 209 6.23 -20.37 16.23
N PHE A 210 5.89 -21.50 15.59
CA PHE A 210 4.98 -22.49 16.19
C PHE A 210 5.34 -23.96 15.91
N LEU A 211 6.33 -24.22 15.06
CA LEU A 211 6.88 -25.56 14.81
C LEU A 211 8.28 -25.70 15.42
N SER A 212 8.65 -26.94 15.79
CA SER A 212 10.04 -27.26 16.10
C SER A 212 10.92 -27.12 14.86
N LYS A 213 12.22 -26.95 15.07
CA LYS A 213 13.23 -26.85 14.00
C LYS A 213 13.11 -27.99 12.98
N GLU A 214 12.96 -29.22 13.46
CA GLU A 214 12.85 -30.42 12.63
C GLU A 214 11.57 -30.39 11.78
N LYS A 215 10.44 -30.00 12.40
CA LYS A 215 9.16 -29.89 11.69
C LYS A 215 9.18 -28.77 10.66
N THR A 216 9.83 -27.64 10.94
CA THR A 216 10.06 -26.56 9.97
C THR A 216 10.89 -27.08 8.80
N TYR A 217 12.00 -27.77 9.05
CA TYR A 217 12.84 -28.34 8.00
C TYR A 217 12.05 -29.29 7.08
N GLN A 218 11.19 -30.15 7.64
CA GLN A 218 10.37 -31.06 6.84
C GLN A 218 9.48 -30.35 5.81
N GLN A 219 9.03 -29.11 6.09
CA GLN A 219 8.22 -28.33 5.14
C GLN A 219 9.04 -27.68 4.02
N ILE A 220 10.33 -27.43 4.26
CA ILE A 220 11.20 -26.70 3.31
C ILE A 220 12.28 -27.57 2.66
N LYS A 221 12.41 -28.85 3.04
CA LYS A 221 13.48 -29.76 2.58
C LYS A 221 13.57 -29.93 1.06
N LYS A 222 12.49 -29.62 0.33
CA LYS A 222 12.45 -29.62 -1.14
C LYS A 222 13.18 -28.42 -1.77
N HIS A 223 13.53 -27.42 -0.96
CA HIS A 223 14.13 -26.16 -1.39
C HIS A 223 15.55 -25.94 -0.89
N TYR A 224 15.89 -26.54 0.27
CA TYR A 224 17.19 -26.39 0.90
C TYR A 224 17.70 -27.73 1.42
N SER A 225 18.99 -27.97 1.26
CA SER A 225 19.74 -28.98 2.00
C SER A 225 19.67 -28.71 3.50
N THR A 226 20.02 -29.72 4.31
CA THR A 226 20.09 -29.57 5.77
C THR A 226 21.06 -28.45 6.15
N GLN A 227 22.23 -28.38 5.51
CA GLN A 227 23.25 -27.37 5.79
C GLN A 227 22.76 -25.94 5.47
N GLU A 228 22.11 -25.74 4.33
CA GLU A 228 21.54 -24.43 3.98
C GLU A 228 20.45 -24.02 4.96
N PHE A 229 19.57 -24.95 5.35
CA PHE A 229 18.55 -24.68 6.36
C PHE A 229 19.15 -24.30 7.71
N GLU A 230 20.20 -25.00 8.16
CA GLU A 230 20.90 -24.69 9.41
C GLU A 230 21.43 -23.25 9.41
N VAL A 231 22.03 -22.80 8.31
CA VAL A 231 22.51 -21.42 8.16
C VAL A 231 21.35 -20.43 8.27
N LEU A 232 20.25 -20.65 7.54
CA LEU A 232 19.08 -19.76 7.57
C LEU A 232 18.39 -19.74 8.94
N TYR A 233 18.30 -20.89 9.59
CA TYR A 233 17.70 -21.02 10.91
C TYR A 233 18.54 -20.29 11.96
N ASN A 234 19.87 -20.46 11.95
CA ASN A 234 20.76 -19.74 12.85
C ASN A 234 20.76 -18.23 12.59
N GLN A 235 20.69 -17.81 11.32
CA GLN A 235 20.51 -16.41 10.94
C GLN A 235 19.24 -15.81 11.56
N LEU A 236 18.12 -16.54 11.50
CA LEU A 236 16.86 -16.15 12.11
C LEU A 236 16.96 -16.07 13.64
N GLN A 237 17.55 -17.08 14.30
CA GLN A 237 17.69 -17.09 15.77
C GLN A 237 18.57 -15.96 16.30
N GLN A 238 19.61 -15.58 15.55
CA GLN A 238 20.50 -14.48 15.90
C GLN A 238 19.97 -13.10 15.43
N ASN A 239 18.83 -13.07 14.72
CA ASN A 239 18.28 -11.88 14.08
C ASN A 239 19.31 -11.12 13.21
N PHE A 240 20.23 -11.84 12.57
CA PHE A 240 21.30 -11.26 11.75
C PHE A 240 20.80 -11.02 10.32
N ASN A 241 20.96 -9.81 9.78
CA ASN A 241 20.42 -9.43 8.46
C ASN A 241 18.95 -9.82 8.29
N CYS A 242 18.16 -9.58 9.34
CA CYS A 242 16.75 -9.88 9.42
C CYS A 242 15.98 -8.58 9.59
N ILE A 243 14.96 -8.36 8.76
CA ILE A 243 14.10 -7.18 8.83
C ILE A 243 12.64 -7.61 8.99
N GLU A 244 11.88 -6.91 9.82
CA GLU A 244 10.47 -7.20 10.00
C GLU A 244 9.61 -6.62 8.86
N THR A 245 8.56 -7.36 8.50
CA THR A 245 7.59 -6.93 7.51
C THR A 245 6.14 -7.28 7.85
N SER A 246 5.22 -6.35 7.58
CA SER A 246 3.77 -6.56 7.54
C SER A 246 3.24 -6.72 6.11
N SER A 247 4.10 -7.06 5.16
CA SER A 247 3.76 -7.13 3.73
C SER A 247 2.75 -8.21 3.38
N THR A 248 1.63 -7.81 2.75
CA THR A 248 0.66 -8.76 2.18
C THR A 248 1.32 -9.62 1.11
N GLY A 249 2.14 -9.02 0.26
CA GLY A 249 2.86 -9.75 -0.80
C GLY A 249 3.74 -10.87 -0.22
N ARG A 250 4.55 -10.58 0.81
CA ARG A 250 5.44 -11.60 1.42
C ARG A 250 4.66 -12.72 2.10
N ILE A 251 3.54 -12.41 2.75
CA ILE A 251 2.66 -13.44 3.34
C ILE A 251 2.10 -14.36 2.25
N LEU A 252 1.57 -13.79 1.16
CA LEU A 252 1.04 -14.60 0.05
C LEU A 252 2.13 -15.36 -0.70
N ASP A 253 3.34 -14.81 -0.81
CA ASP A 253 4.48 -15.54 -1.38
C ASP A 253 4.79 -16.81 -0.54
N ALA A 254 4.80 -16.69 0.79
CA ALA A 254 5.01 -17.84 1.69
C ALA A 254 3.88 -18.86 1.63
N VAL A 255 2.62 -18.43 1.49
CA VAL A 255 1.48 -19.34 1.25
C VAL A 255 1.65 -20.10 -0.06
N SER A 256 2.07 -19.41 -1.12
CA SER A 256 2.30 -20.01 -2.45
C SER A 256 3.36 -21.12 -2.41
N ILE A 257 4.48 -20.88 -1.72
CA ILE A 257 5.53 -21.88 -1.49
C ILE A 257 5.03 -23.08 -0.68
N LEU A 258 4.32 -22.80 0.43
CA LEU A 258 3.81 -23.84 1.33
C LEU A 258 2.87 -24.80 0.60
N LEU A 259 1.94 -24.25 -0.17
CA LEU A 259 0.99 -25.05 -0.95
C LEU A 259 1.65 -25.69 -2.18
N GLY A 260 2.77 -25.13 -2.65
CA GLY A 260 3.54 -25.66 -3.77
C GLY A 260 3.07 -25.16 -5.13
N PHE A 261 2.52 -23.94 -5.19
CA PHE A 261 2.09 -23.30 -6.43
C PHE A 261 3.20 -22.49 -7.12
N CYS A 262 4.29 -22.17 -6.41
CA CYS A 262 5.47 -21.54 -6.98
C CYS A 262 6.76 -22.26 -6.59
N LYS A 263 7.83 -21.96 -7.33
CA LYS A 263 9.20 -22.38 -7.01
C LYS A 263 9.82 -21.42 -5.98
N ASN A 264 10.88 -21.87 -5.31
CA ASN A 264 11.67 -21.01 -4.41
C ASN A 264 12.63 -20.10 -5.19
N GLU A 265 12.12 -19.45 -6.22
CA GLU A 265 12.84 -18.50 -7.07
C GLU A 265 11.78 -17.60 -7.70
N ARG A 266 11.85 -16.30 -7.41
CA ARG A 266 11.00 -15.29 -8.02
C ARG A 266 11.70 -14.67 -9.22
N LYS A 267 11.14 -14.89 -10.40
CA LYS A 267 11.65 -14.42 -11.70
C LYS A 267 11.09 -13.06 -12.09
N HIS A 268 9.86 -12.74 -11.69
CA HIS A 268 9.24 -11.46 -11.97
C HIS A 268 8.39 -10.92 -10.82
N LYS A 269 7.95 -9.66 -10.96
CA LYS A 269 7.14 -8.99 -9.94
C LYS A 269 5.83 -9.76 -9.69
N HIS A 270 5.52 -9.97 -8.41
CA HIS A 270 4.33 -10.68 -7.90
C HIS A 270 4.13 -12.12 -8.40
N GLU A 271 5.15 -12.79 -8.96
CA GLU A 271 5.02 -14.15 -9.49
C GLU A 271 4.37 -15.14 -8.51
N PRO A 272 4.81 -15.26 -7.23
CA PRO A 272 4.21 -16.24 -6.33
C PRO A 272 2.75 -15.93 -6.00
N VAL A 273 2.40 -14.65 -5.90
CA VAL A 273 1.02 -14.18 -5.66
C VAL A 273 0.12 -14.52 -6.85
N PHE A 274 0.58 -14.27 -8.08
CA PHE A 274 -0.17 -14.63 -9.28
C PHE A 274 -0.35 -16.13 -9.43
N ALA A 275 0.70 -16.91 -9.14
CA ALA A 275 0.61 -18.36 -9.14
C ALA A 275 -0.40 -18.88 -8.09
N LEU A 276 -0.39 -18.29 -6.89
CA LEU A 276 -1.34 -18.62 -5.84
C LEU A 276 -2.79 -18.32 -6.27
N GLU A 277 -3.02 -17.14 -6.83
CA GLU A 277 -4.32 -16.69 -7.31
C GLU A 277 -4.84 -17.57 -8.45
N ALA A 278 -4.01 -17.85 -9.46
CA ALA A 278 -4.39 -18.64 -10.63
C ALA A 278 -4.80 -20.08 -10.27
N ASN A 279 -4.23 -20.62 -9.19
CA ASN A 279 -4.53 -21.96 -8.70
C ASN A 279 -5.60 -21.98 -7.59
N SER A 280 -6.26 -20.84 -7.32
CA SER A 280 -7.26 -20.74 -6.26
C SER A 280 -8.65 -21.19 -6.70
N ALA A 281 -9.36 -21.92 -5.83
CA ALA A 281 -10.73 -22.39 -6.04
C ALA A 281 -11.71 -21.73 -5.05
N LYS A 282 -12.81 -22.43 -4.68
CA LYS A 282 -13.75 -21.92 -3.67
C LYS A 282 -13.15 -22.01 -2.26
N PRO A 283 -13.06 -20.91 -1.50
CA PRO A 283 -12.47 -20.91 -0.17
C PRO A 283 -13.26 -21.79 0.81
N TYR A 284 -12.58 -22.27 1.85
CA TYR A 284 -13.22 -22.80 3.04
C TYR A 284 -13.74 -21.66 3.93
N SER A 285 -14.74 -21.97 4.76
CA SER A 285 -15.40 -21.01 5.66
C SER A 285 -15.22 -21.36 7.15
N ASP A 286 -14.37 -22.33 7.45
CA ASP A 286 -14.11 -22.88 8.79
C ASP A 286 -13.00 -22.12 9.56
N ILE A 287 -12.34 -21.14 8.92
CA ILE A 287 -11.43 -20.19 9.57
C ILE A 287 -12.02 -18.78 9.56
N LYS A 288 -11.89 -18.08 10.69
CA LYS A 288 -12.21 -16.66 10.81
C LYS A 288 -10.95 -15.86 11.15
N PRO A 289 -10.82 -14.60 10.65
CA PRO A 289 -9.71 -13.72 11.00
C PRO A 289 -9.52 -13.54 12.50
N LYS A 290 -8.31 -13.84 12.99
CA LYS A 290 -7.91 -13.63 14.39
C LYS A 290 -7.16 -12.31 14.50
N ILE A 291 -7.75 -11.34 15.19
CA ILE A 291 -7.17 -10.02 15.42
C ILE A 291 -6.77 -9.91 16.88
N THR A 292 -5.54 -9.50 17.14
CA THR A 292 -5.04 -9.12 18.47
C THR A 292 -5.06 -7.60 18.58
N THR A 293 -5.39 -7.07 19.75
CA THR A 293 -5.31 -5.63 20.03
C THR A 293 -4.18 -5.38 21.01
N LEU A 294 -3.18 -4.59 20.60
CA LEU A 294 -2.16 -4.09 21.50
C LEU A 294 -2.54 -2.69 21.94
N LYS A 295 -2.50 -2.43 23.25
CA LYS A 295 -2.59 -1.06 23.76
C LYS A 295 -1.23 -0.41 23.52
N SER A 296 -1.19 0.63 22.68
CA SER A 296 0.04 1.35 22.45
C SER A 296 0.32 2.26 23.64
N ASN A 297 1.37 1.96 24.41
CA ASN A 297 1.96 2.89 25.36
C ASN A 297 3.08 3.75 24.72
N GLN A 298 3.37 3.55 23.42
CA GLN A 298 4.44 4.25 22.73
C GLN A 298 3.90 5.50 22.02
N ILE A 299 4.15 6.65 22.62
CA ILE A 299 4.06 7.95 21.95
C ILE A 299 5.40 8.15 21.24
N SER A 300 5.55 7.66 20.01
CA SER A 300 6.64 8.10 19.14
C SER A 300 6.18 9.36 18.41
N ASN A 301 6.74 10.50 18.80
CA ASN A 301 6.55 11.79 18.12
C ASN A 301 7.33 11.77 16.80
N PHE A 302 6.80 11.11 15.76
CA PHE A 302 7.33 11.28 14.42
C PHE A 302 6.85 12.62 13.85
N GLN A 303 7.79 13.49 13.49
CA GLN A 303 7.51 14.82 12.95
C GLN A 303 7.38 14.75 11.42
N PHE A 304 6.27 14.22 10.89
CA PHE A 304 5.78 14.35 9.50
C PHE A 304 4.27 13.96 9.55
N PRO A 305 3.34 14.34 8.63
CA PRO A 305 1.92 14.55 8.96
C PRO A 305 1.06 13.33 9.34
N MET A 306 1.64 12.22 9.80
CA MET A 306 0.97 11.29 10.69
C MET A 306 0.89 11.91 12.09
N THR A 307 -0.32 12.26 12.50
CA THR A 307 -0.53 13.09 13.69
C THR A 307 -0.42 12.33 15.02
N LYS A 308 -0.67 11.01 15.05
CA LYS A 308 -0.54 10.13 16.23
C LYS A 308 -0.48 8.65 15.81
N PHE A 309 0.22 7.82 16.59
CA PHE A 309 -0.13 6.39 16.67
C PHE A 309 -1.41 6.25 17.51
N PRO A 310 -2.34 5.38 17.13
CA PRO A 310 -3.61 5.20 17.83
C PRO A 310 -3.38 4.62 19.24
N LYS A 311 -4.38 4.78 20.12
CA LYS A 311 -4.41 4.15 21.45
C LYS A 311 -4.37 2.61 21.37
N ASN A 312 -4.93 2.06 20.30
CA ASN A 312 -5.01 0.63 20.05
C ASN A 312 -4.43 0.33 18.66
N ASP A 313 -3.51 -0.63 18.59
CA ASP A 313 -2.97 -1.16 17.35
C ASP A 313 -3.58 -2.55 17.11
N TYR A 314 -4.31 -2.70 16.00
CA TYR A 314 -4.96 -3.94 15.63
C TYR A 314 -4.08 -4.79 14.73
N ILE A 315 -3.76 -6.01 15.15
CA ILE A 315 -2.87 -6.91 14.42
C ILE A 315 -3.65 -8.11 13.90
N LEU A 316 -3.71 -8.28 12.57
CA LEU A 316 -4.21 -9.51 11.97
C LEU A 316 -3.15 -10.61 12.08
N ASN A 317 -3.41 -11.63 12.90
CA ASN A 317 -2.45 -12.71 13.13
C ASN A 317 -2.31 -13.57 11.87
N THR A 318 -1.17 -13.46 11.20
CA THR A 318 -0.84 -14.27 10.02
C THR A 318 -0.25 -15.62 10.44
N THR A 319 0.42 -15.71 11.59
CA THR A 319 0.89 -16.98 12.16
C THR A 319 -0.28 -17.96 12.38
N PHE A 320 -1.42 -17.46 12.87
CA PHE A 320 -2.64 -18.26 13.02
C PHE A 320 -3.16 -18.82 11.68
N LEU A 321 -3.04 -18.06 10.58
CA LEU A 321 -3.36 -18.56 9.25
C LEU A 321 -2.42 -19.72 8.86
N PHE A 322 -1.12 -19.62 9.13
CA PHE A 322 -0.17 -20.70 8.81
C PHE A 322 -0.36 -21.95 9.68
N GLU A 323 -0.71 -21.81 10.97
CA GLU A 323 -1.11 -22.94 11.80
C GLU A 323 -2.30 -23.70 11.18
N TYR A 324 -3.30 -22.95 10.71
CA TYR A 324 -4.45 -23.53 10.02
C TYR A 324 -4.04 -24.24 8.72
N LEU A 325 -3.23 -23.60 7.88
CA LEU A 325 -2.77 -24.18 6.62
C LEU A 325 -1.99 -25.49 6.86
N ILE A 326 -1.04 -25.50 7.81
CA ILE A 326 -0.25 -26.69 8.16
C ILE A 326 -1.14 -27.84 8.63
N LYS A 327 -2.09 -27.58 9.53
CA LYS A 327 -3.04 -28.61 10.03
C LYS A 327 -3.91 -29.18 8.91
N ASN A 328 -4.15 -28.42 7.85
CA ASN A 328 -5.08 -28.76 6.78
C ASN A 328 -4.40 -29.09 5.45
N LEU A 329 -3.08 -29.31 5.39
CA LEU A 329 -2.36 -29.63 4.13
C LEU A 329 -2.86 -30.89 3.40
N HIS A 330 -3.59 -31.77 4.10
CA HIS A 330 -4.25 -32.94 3.52
C HIS A 330 -5.52 -32.59 2.71
N LYS A 331 -6.09 -31.39 2.89
CA LYS A 331 -7.23 -30.88 2.14
C LYS A 331 -6.81 -30.35 0.77
N ASP A 332 -7.79 -30.06 -0.08
CA ASP A 332 -7.59 -29.40 -1.37
C ASP A 332 -6.84 -28.06 -1.21
N LYS A 333 -5.64 -27.99 -1.80
CA LYS A 333 -4.74 -26.84 -1.72
C LYS A 333 -5.24 -25.61 -2.48
N SER A 334 -5.96 -25.80 -3.58
CA SER A 334 -6.55 -24.70 -4.35
C SER A 334 -7.60 -23.98 -3.51
N ARG A 335 -8.36 -24.72 -2.70
CA ARG A 335 -9.29 -24.14 -1.73
C ARG A 335 -8.57 -23.47 -0.57
N LEU A 336 -7.47 -24.04 -0.07
CA LEU A 336 -6.64 -23.40 0.97
C LEU A 336 -6.02 -22.08 0.50
N ALA A 337 -5.55 -22.02 -0.75
CA ALA A 337 -5.04 -20.80 -1.36
C ALA A 337 -6.08 -19.68 -1.36
N ALA A 338 -7.29 -19.98 -1.82
CA ALA A 338 -8.39 -19.03 -1.79
C ALA A 338 -8.76 -18.60 -0.37
N THR A 339 -8.72 -19.55 0.58
CA THR A 339 -8.99 -19.30 2.00
C THR A 339 -7.99 -18.32 2.60
N ALA A 340 -6.69 -18.45 2.28
CA ALA A 340 -5.65 -17.56 2.76
C ALA A 340 -5.81 -16.12 2.24
N GLN A 341 -6.12 -15.96 0.95
CA GLN A 341 -6.38 -14.64 0.37
C GLN A 341 -7.63 -13.99 0.97
N LEU A 342 -8.71 -14.77 1.14
CA LEU A 342 -9.94 -14.27 1.76
C LEU A 342 -9.75 -13.93 3.25
N TYR A 343 -8.95 -14.71 3.99
CA TYR A 343 -8.61 -14.45 5.39
C TYR A 343 -7.98 -13.06 5.57
N ILE A 344 -7.04 -12.69 4.69
CA ILE A 344 -6.39 -11.37 4.71
C ILE A 344 -7.41 -10.28 4.44
N ALA A 345 -8.19 -10.41 3.36
CA ALA A 345 -9.19 -9.40 2.97
C ALA A 345 -10.23 -9.16 4.09
N GLN A 346 -10.80 -10.24 4.64
CA GLN A 346 -11.75 -10.17 5.74
C GLN A 346 -11.13 -9.62 7.03
N GLY A 347 -9.89 -9.99 7.32
CA GLY A 347 -9.20 -9.55 8.53
C GLY A 347 -8.92 -8.05 8.52
N LEU A 348 -8.38 -7.52 7.41
CA LEU A 348 -8.13 -6.08 7.26
C LEU A 348 -9.45 -5.28 7.24
N HIS A 349 -10.49 -5.79 6.57
CA HIS A 349 -11.81 -5.16 6.63
C HIS A 349 -12.40 -5.15 8.06
N LYS A 350 -12.21 -6.23 8.81
CA LYS A 350 -12.63 -6.31 10.21
C LYS A 350 -11.87 -5.32 11.10
N ILE A 351 -10.58 -5.07 10.83
CA ILE A 351 -9.81 -4.04 11.54
C ILE A 351 -10.47 -2.67 11.37
N VAL A 352 -10.71 -2.25 10.12
CA VAL A 352 -11.27 -0.91 9.87
C VAL A 352 -12.70 -0.76 10.42
N THR A 353 -13.53 -1.81 10.30
CA THR A 353 -14.92 -1.78 10.81
C THR A 353 -15.02 -1.91 12.33
N SER A 354 -13.96 -2.36 13.01
CA SER A 354 -13.90 -2.38 14.48
C SER A 354 -13.37 -1.07 15.06
N TYR A 355 -12.88 -0.15 14.22
CA TYR A 355 -12.37 1.14 14.67
C TYR A 355 -13.51 2.13 14.90
N GLU A 356 -13.41 2.95 15.95
CA GLU A 356 -14.44 3.91 16.39
C GLU A 356 -14.51 5.17 15.50
N LEU A 357 -14.62 4.99 14.19
CA LEU A 357 -14.92 6.05 13.24
C LEU A 357 -16.29 5.76 12.64
N ARG A 358 -17.22 6.71 12.73
CA ARG A 358 -18.62 6.54 12.28
C ARG A 358 -18.76 6.68 10.76
N VAL A 359 -17.95 5.95 10.01
CA VAL A 359 -17.97 5.93 8.55
C VAL A 359 -17.85 4.51 8.02
N THR A 360 -18.48 4.29 6.88
CA THR A 360 -18.41 3.01 6.15
C THR A 360 -17.54 3.11 4.91
N ASN A 361 -17.04 4.31 4.57
CA ASN A 361 -16.24 4.52 3.37
C ASN A 361 -14.82 3.99 3.56
N TYR A 362 -14.35 3.20 2.61
CA TYR A 362 -12.98 2.72 2.59
C TYR A 362 -12.40 2.65 1.17
N TYR A 363 -11.10 2.91 1.09
CA TYR A 363 -10.27 2.82 -0.10
C TYR A 363 -9.32 1.65 0.02
N ILE A 364 -9.32 0.77 -0.98
CA ILE A 364 -8.28 -0.26 -1.11
C ILE A 364 -7.25 0.20 -2.13
N ALA A 365 -5.97 0.03 -1.83
CA ALA A 365 -4.88 0.39 -2.72
C ALA A 365 -3.66 -0.51 -2.50
N GLY A 366 -2.57 -0.26 -3.24
CA GLY A 366 -1.38 -1.10 -3.28
C GLY A 366 -1.46 -2.20 -4.35
N GLY A 367 -0.32 -2.73 -4.79
CA GLY A 367 -0.26 -3.64 -5.93
C GLY A 367 -1.05 -4.94 -5.74
N ILE A 368 -1.10 -5.46 -4.50
CA ILE A 368 -1.76 -6.72 -4.15
C ILE A 368 -3.28 -6.57 -4.07
N SER A 369 -3.80 -5.34 -3.96
CA SER A 369 -5.25 -5.07 -4.00
C SER A 369 -5.91 -5.37 -5.36
N ASN A 370 -5.11 -5.68 -6.40
CA ASN A 370 -5.59 -6.15 -7.71
C ASN A 370 -5.86 -7.66 -7.76
N ASN A 371 -5.45 -8.41 -6.72
CA ASN A 371 -5.77 -9.82 -6.60
C ASN A 371 -7.30 -10.01 -6.60
N LYS A 372 -7.83 -10.84 -7.49
CA LYS A 372 -9.27 -10.97 -7.77
C LYS A 372 -10.07 -11.42 -6.57
N ILE A 373 -9.52 -12.28 -5.71
CA ILE A 373 -10.23 -12.76 -4.52
C ILE A 373 -10.34 -11.64 -3.50
N ILE A 374 -9.25 -10.90 -3.28
CA ILE A 374 -9.22 -9.74 -2.38
C ILE A 374 -10.13 -8.63 -2.92
N SER A 375 -10.01 -8.27 -4.20
CA SER A 375 -10.81 -7.20 -4.80
C SER A 375 -12.30 -7.53 -4.83
N ALA A 376 -12.67 -8.77 -5.22
CA ALA A 376 -14.06 -9.20 -5.25
C ALA A 376 -14.70 -9.18 -3.85
N TYR A 377 -13.94 -9.52 -2.80
CA TYR A 377 -14.43 -9.39 -1.44
C TYR A 377 -14.79 -7.94 -1.12
N PHE A 378 -13.86 -7.00 -1.31
CA PHE A 378 -14.10 -5.59 -0.99
C PHE A 378 -15.17 -4.96 -1.88
N GLU A 379 -15.29 -5.35 -3.14
CA GLU A 379 -16.37 -4.91 -4.04
C GLU A 379 -17.73 -5.43 -3.57
N SER A 380 -17.80 -6.68 -3.11
CA SER A 380 -19.03 -7.25 -2.55
C SER A 380 -19.48 -6.53 -1.26
N GLU A 381 -18.53 -6.13 -0.41
CA GLU A 381 -18.82 -5.40 0.83
C GLU A 381 -19.28 -3.96 0.54
N LYS A 382 -18.70 -3.29 -0.48
CA LYS A 382 -19.18 -1.97 -0.95
C LYS A 382 -20.63 -2.05 -1.45
N ASN A 383 -20.95 -3.07 -2.24
CA ASN A 383 -22.31 -3.28 -2.76
C ASN A 383 -23.32 -3.51 -1.62
N LYS A 384 -22.97 -4.31 -0.60
CA LYS A 384 -23.82 -4.52 0.59
C LYS A 384 -24.08 -3.26 1.39
N ALA A 385 -23.09 -2.36 1.47
CA ALA A 385 -23.24 -1.06 2.12
C ALA A 385 -24.09 -0.06 1.31
N GLY A 386 -24.68 -0.48 0.18
CA GLY A 386 -25.51 0.37 -0.67
C GLY A 386 -24.74 1.41 -1.47
N THR A 387 -23.41 1.32 -1.49
CA THR A 387 -22.53 2.21 -2.27
C THR A 387 -22.50 1.74 -3.73
N HIS A 388 -23.51 2.14 -4.50
CA HIS A 388 -23.56 1.85 -5.94
C HIS A 388 -22.47 2.65 -6.64
N SER A 389 -21.36 2.00 -7.02
CA SER A 389 -20.29 2.62 -7.78
C SER A 389 -20.61 2.53 -9.27
N ARG A 390 -20.80 3.69 -9.92
CA ARG A 390 -20.74 3.75 -11.39
C ARG A 390 -19.31 3.46 -11.83
N THR A 391 -19.13 2.83 -12.99
CA THR A 391 -17.79 2.66 -13.57
C THR A 391 -17.14 4.04 -13.71
N PRO A 392 -15.99 4.30 -13.07
CA PRO A 392 -15.34 5.60 -13.15
C PRO A 392 -14.85 5.85 -14.58
N ALA A 393 -14.93 7.09 -15.07
CA ALA A 393 -14.35 7.45 -16.37
C ALA A 393 -12.82 7.46 -16.34
N VAL A 394 -12.23 7.75 -15.18
CA VAL A 394 -10.79 7.71 -14.93
C VAL A 394 -10.51 6.62 -13.90
N GLN A 395 -9.78 5.59 -14.33
CA GLN A 395 -9.31 4.53 -13.45
C GLN A 395 -7.83 4.76 -13.13
N ILE A 396 -7.56 5.20 -11.90
CA ILE A 396 -6.18 5.33 -11.42
C ILE A 396 -5.67 3.96 -10.96
N PRO A 397 -4.49 3.51 -11.43
CA PRO A 397 -3.92 2.25 -10.98
C PRO A 397 -3.79 2.19 -9.45
N ARG A 398 -4.20 1.06 -8.84
CA ARG A 398 -4.12 0.86 -7.39
C ARG A 398 -2.68 0.71 -6.88
N GLY A 399 -1.79 0.17 -7.72
CA GLY A 399 -0.37 -0.05 -7.39
C GLY A 399 0.52 1.17 -7.63
N ASP A 400 1.83 0.95 -7.71
CA ASP A 400 2.87 1.99 -7.78
C ASP A 400 2.68 2.98 -8.92
N ALA A 401 2.06 2.52 -10.02
CA ALA A 401 1.74 3.37 -11.15
C ALA A 401 0.79 4.52 -10.77
N GLY A 402 0.05 4.48 -9.67
CA GLY A 402 -0.77 5.60 -9.20
C GLY A 402 -0.07 6.54 -8.20
N LEU A 403 1.17 6.24 -7.77
CA LEU A 403 1.72 6.81 -6.54
C LEU A 403 2.04 8.30 -6.64
N SER A 404 2.58 8.79 -7.78
CA SER A 404 2.91 10.22 -7.92
C SER A 404 1.65 11.11 -7.89
N LEU A 405 0.52 10.63 -8.43
CA LEU A 405 -0.76 11.31 -8.30
C LEU A 405 -1.18 11.36 -6.83
N GLY A 406 -1.07 10.22 -6.14
CA GLY A 406 -1.36 10.13 -4.71
C GLY A 406 -0.53 11.08 -3.85
N GLN A 407 0.75 11.27 -4.18
CA GLN A 407 1.63 12.24 -3.53
C GLN A 407 1.08 13.68 -3.69
N VAL A 408 0.72 14.09 -4.90
CA VAL A 408 0.13 15.42 -5.16
C VAL A 408 -1.19 15.61 -4.39
N ILE A 409 -2.09 14.63 -4.48
CA ILE A 409 -3.41 14.70 -3.85
C ILE A 409 -3.27 14.77 -2.32
N TYR A 410 -2.41 13.94 -1.74
CA TYR A 410 -2.08 14.00 -0.32
C TYR A 410 -1.60 15.39 0.10
N TYR A 411 -0.65 15.96 -0.65
CA TYR A 411 -0.10 17.28 -0.32
C TYR A 411 -1.18 18.36 -0.34
N LEU A 412 -1.95 18.43 -1.42
CA LEU A 412 -3.00 19.43 -1.63
C LEU A 412 -4.11 19.35 -0.59
N LEU A 413 -4.46 18.15 -0.13
CA LEU A 413 -5.50 17.94 0.88
C LEU A 413 -5.01 18.21 2.30
N THR A 414 -3.75 17.89 2.62
CA THR A 414 -3.20 18.05 3.97
C THR A 414 -2.61 19.44 4.24
N ASN A 415 -2.40 20.24 3.20
CA ASN A 415 -1.89 21.60 3.28
C ASN A 415 -2.85 22.59 2.59
N PRO A 416 -4.13 22.65 3.00
CA PRO A 416 -5.10 23.54 2.36
C PRO A 416 -4.67 25.00 2.55
N ARG A 417 -4.56 25.74 1.46
CA ARG A 417 -4.42 27.21 1.46
C ARG A 417 -5.64 27.82 0.78
N ASN A 418 -6.11 28.94 1.33
CA ASN A 418 -7.30 29.66 0.88
C ASN A 418 -7.14 30.19 -0.55
#